data_AF-A0A7C4N4C9-F1
#
_entry.id   AF-A0A7C4N4C9-F1
#
_cell.length_a   1.000
_cell.length_b   1.000
_cell.length_c   1.000
_cell.angle_alpha   90.00
_cell.angle_beta   90.00
_cell.angle_gamma   90.00
#
_symmetry.space_group_name_H-M   'P 1'
#
loop_
_entity.id
_entity.type
_entity.pdbx_description
1 polymer ?
#
loop_
_entity_poly.entity_id
_entity_poly.type
_entity_poly.pdbx_seq_one_letter_code
_entity_poly.pdbx_strand_id
1 'polypeptide(L)'
;MIKRHVLIFICLLLPLYSIAQDCVPISFNALRMLAESRIDPCPICQKKLQNQALGQITKDIFPDRKIIFSTSCILMKTQQTKDNELMLVTNFDTKVMINGVETNLPYIILKFYTHENHIVGIDKKDYSSKEIQNIYKNLLYNMPVEAEVIAIPHKYSDFASLIYLPERNALIIHCKITRLQQIQ
;
A
#
# COMPACT_ATOMS: atom_id res chain seq x y z
N MET A 1 20.53 -35.03 -57.14
CA MET A 1 20.59 -35.14 -55.67
C MET A 1 20.18 -33.80 -55.07
N ILE A 2 18.94 -33.70 -54.60
CA ILE A 2 18.34 -32.46 -54.07
C ILE A 2 18.47 -32.48 -52.54
N LYS A 3 19.30 -31.59 -51.98
CA LYS A 3 19.42 -31.41 -50.53
C LYS A 3 18.30 -30.48 -50.04
N ARG A 4 17.30 -31.05 -49.37
CA ARG A 4 16.25 -30.33 -48.62
C ARG A 4 16.87 -29.78 -47.33
N HIS A 5 16.87 -28.46 -47.16
CA HIS A 5 17.14 -27.82 -45.87
C HIS A 5 15.82 -27.60 -45.14
N VAL A 6 15.65 -28.31 -44.03
CA VAL A 6 14.52 -28.15 -43.11
C VAL A 6 14.83 -26.94 -42.23
N LEU A 7 14.16 -25.83 -42.47
CA LEU A 7 14.15 -24.67 -41.58
C LEU A 7 13.27 -25.00 -40.38
N ILE A 8 13.89 -25.29 -39.24
CA ILE A 8 13.21 -25.44 -37.96
C ILE A 8 12.95 -24.03 -37.42
N PHE A 9 11.71 -23.59 -37.55
CA PHE A 9 11.20 -22.33 -36.98
C PHE A 9 10.92 -22.56 -35.49
N ILE A 10 11.91 -22.28 -34.63
CA ILE A 10 11.72 -22.31 -33.18
C ILE A 10 10.89 -21.08 -32.81
N CYS A 11 9.58 -21.30 -32.67
CA CYS A 11 8.64 -20.32 -32.17
C CYS A 11 8.94 -20.11 -30.66
N LEU A 12 9.65 -19.02 -30.34
CA LEU A 12 9.84 -18.51 -29.00
C LEU A 12 8.48 -18.13 -28.41
N LEU A 13 7.82 -19.10 -27.77
CA LEU A 13 6.73 -18.87 -26.82
C LEU A 13 7.30 -18.13 -25.61
N LEU A 14 7.39 -16.80 -25.69
CA LEU A 14 7.45 -15.96 -24.51
C LEU A 14 6.06 -15.98 -23.87
N PRO A 15 5.89 -16.60 -22.69
CA PRO A 15 4.63 -16.44 -21.98
C PRO A 15 4.58 -14.98 -21.52
N LEU A 16 3.63 -14.23 -22.08
CA LEU A 16 3.18 -12.95 -21.52
C LEU A 16 2.49 -13.26 -20.18
N TYR A 17 3.31 -13.56 -19.16
CA TYR A 17 2.88 -13.56 -17.78
C TYR A 17 2.73 -12.09 -17.34
N SER A 18 1.62 -11.48 -17.72
CA SER A 18 1.07 -10.35 -16.96
C SER A 18 0.47 -10.94 -15.69
N ILE A 19 1.35 -11.31 -14.75
CA ILE A 19 0.94 -11.56 -13.37
C ILE A 19 0.55 -10.18 -12.86
N ALA A 20 -0.75 -9.94 -12.69
CA ALA A 20 -1.23 -8.84 -11.88
C ALA A 20 -0.62 -9.02 -10.49
N GLN A 21 0.46 -8.30 -10.24
CA GLN A 21 1.17 -8.33 -8.99
C GLN A 21 0.34 -7.49 -8.02
N ASP A 22 -0.23 -8.12 -6.99
CA ASP A 22 -0.82 -7.40 -5.85
C ASP A 22 0.26 -6.48 -5.31
N CYS A 23 0.13 -5.21 -5.69
CA CYS A 23 1.13 -4.17 -5.54
C CYS A 23 1.50 -3.86 -4.10
N VAL A 24 0.63 -4.21 -3.16
CA VAL A 24 1.04 -4.42 -1.78
C VAL A 24 0.60 -5.83 -1.42
N PRO A 25 1.52 -6.76 -1.12
CA PRO A 25 1.19 -8.14 -0.82
C PRO A 25 0.63 -8.24 0.60
N ILE A 26 -0.48 -7.55 0.86
CA ILE A 26 -1.20 -7.62 2.12
C ILE A 26 -2.26 -8.69 1.97
N SER A 27 -2.17 -9.74 2.81
CA SER A 27 -3.19 -10.78 2.78
C SER A 27 -4.56 -10.23 3.19
N PHE A 28 -5.60 -10.67 2.50
CA PHE A 28 -7.00 -10.39 2.87
C PHE A 28 -7.28 -10.78 4.32
N ASN A 29 -6.70 -11.89 4.80
CA ASN A 29 -6.88 -12.35 6.17
C ASN A 29 -6.34 -11.34 7.19
N ALA A 30 -5.18 -10.72 6.95
CA ALA A 30 -4.66 -9.69 7.84
C ALA A 30 -5.57 -8.46 7.87
N LEU A 31 -6.09 -8.02 6.71
CA LEU A 31 -7.06 -6.92 6.64
C LEU A 31 -8.37 -7.27 7.36
N ARG A 32 -8.86 -8.51 7.20
CA ARG A 32 -10.04 -9.02 7.90
C ARG A 32 -9.84 -9.04 9.41
N MET A 33 -8.67 -9.44 9.91
CA MET A 33 -8.35 -9.41 11.34
C MET A 33 -8.37 -7.99 11.92
N LEU A 34 -7.87 -7.00 11.17
CA LEU A 34 -7.99 -5.59 11.55
C LEU A 34 -9.46 -5.15 11.61
N ALA A 35 -10.27 -5.53 10.62
CA ALA A 35 -11.71 -5.24 10.63
C ALA A 35 -12.45 -5.92 11.79
N GLU A 36 -12.13 -7.19 12.10
CA GLU A 36 -12.66 -7.94 13.24
C GLU A 36 -12.32 -7.26 14.56
N SER A 37 -11.09 -6.76 14.69
CA SER A 37 -10.66 -6.05 15.90
C SER A 37 -11.47 -4.79 16.22
N ARG A 38 -12.20 -4.22 15.25
CA ARG A 38 -13.04 -3.03 15.50
C ARG A 38 -14.41 -3.38 16.08
N ILE A 39 -14.89 -4.58 15.81
CA ILE A 39 -16.23 -5.03 16.24
C ILE A 39 -16.16 -5.94 17.47
N ASP A 40 -14.96 -6.42 17.83
CA ASP A 40 -14.75 -7.18 19.06
C ASP A 40 -14.96 -6.27 20.29
N PRO A 41 -15.86 -6.61 21.23
CA PRO A 41 -16.12 -5.77 22.39
C PRO A 41 -15.01 -5.78 23.44
N CYS A 42 -14.05 -6.71 23.38
CA CYS A 42 -12.99 -6.88 24.37
C CYS A 42 -11.70 -6.15 23.95
N PRO A 43 -11.26 -5.09 24.65
CA PRO A 43 -10.07 -4.31 24.25
C PRO A 43 -8.78 -5.14 24.15
N ILE A 44 -8.62 -6.16 24.99
CA ILE A 44 -7.46 -7.05 24.97
C ILE A 44 -7.48 -7.90 23.70
N CYS A 45 -8.64 -8.42 23.32
CA CYS A 45 -8.81 -9.19 22.09
C CYS A 45 -8.59 -8.30 20.85
N GLN A 46 -9.09 -7.06 20.86
CA GLN A 46 -8.84 -6.09 19.79
C GLN A 46 -7.33 -5.90 19.57
N LYS A 47 -6.58 -5.56 20.63
CA LYS A 47 -5.13 -5.33 20.54
C LYS A 47 -4.37 -6.59 20.10
N LYS A 48 -4.80 -7.77 20.56
CA LYS A 48 -4.22 -9.06 20.13
C LYS A 48 -4.41 -9.28 18.63
N LEU A 49 -5.63 -9.11 18.11
CA LEU A 49 -5.94 -9.24 16.69
C LEU A 49 -5.16 -8.23 15.85
N GLN A 50 -5.09 -6.97 16.30
CA GLN A 50 -4.31 -5.92 15.65
C GLN A 50 -2.83 -6.27 15.57
N ASN A 51 -2.23 -6.70 16.69
CA ASN A 51 -0.82 -7.08 16.72
C ASN A 51 -0.53 -8.30 15.85
N GLN A 52 -1.43 -9.29 15.83
CA GLN A 52 -1.28 -10.46 14.96
C GLN A 52 -1.37 -10.07 13.48
N ALA A 53 -2.34 -9.24 13.11
CA ALA A 53 -2.49 -8.75 11.75
C ALA A 53 -1.27 -7.94 11.31
N LEU A 54 -0.87 -6.93 12.09
CA LEU A 54 0.30 -6.10 11.79
C LEU A 54 1.60 -6.92 11.76
N GLY A 55 1.73 -7.94 12.61
CA GLY A 55 2.84 -8.87 12.59
C GLY A 55 2.90 -9.73 11.33
N GLN A 56 1.76 -10.04 10.69
CA GLN A 56 1.74 -10.66 9.37
C GLN A 56 2.16 -9.65 8.30
N ILE A 57 1.55 -8.46 8.28
CA ILE A 57 1.79 -7.44 7.27
C ILE A 57 3.25 -6.95 7.28
N THR A 58 3.87 -6.85 8.45
CA THR A 58 5.28 -6.40 8.58
C THR A 58 6.27 -7.34 7.90
N LYS A 59 5.93 -8.63 7.69
CA LYS A 59 6.76 -9.56 6.91
C LYS A 59 6.79 -9.16 5.43
N ASP A 60 5.68 -8.61 4.97
CA ASP A 60 5.47 -8.18 3.59
C ASP A 60 5.82 -6.70 3.39
N ILE A 61 5.81 -5.88 4.43
CA ILE A 61 6.12 -4.45 4.36
C ILE A 61 7.13 -4.12 5.45
N PHE A 62 8.40 -4.20 5.09
CA PHE A 62 9.54 -3.92 5.95
C PHE A 62 10.30 -2.67 5.46
N PRO A 63 11.08 -2.00 6.32
CA PRO A 63 11.90 -0.86 5.94
C PRO A 63 12.78 -1.12 4.71
N ASP A 64 13.00 -0.08 3.90
CA ASP A 64 13.77 -0.10 2.65
C ASP A 64 13.15 -0.94 1.51
N ARG A 65 12.00 -1.57 1.73
CA ARG A 65 11.26 -2.27 0.67
C ARG A 65 10.73 -1.26 -0.35
N LYS A 66 11.16 -1.41 -1.60
CA LYS A 66 10.61 -0.68 -2.75
C LYS A 66 9.25 -1.26 -3.15
N ILE A 67 8.28 -0.39 -3.39
CA ILE A 67 6.93 -0.75 -3.84
C ILE A 67 6.57 0.15 -5.03
N ILE A 68 6.01 -0.44 -6.08
CA ILE A 68 5.64 0.25 -7.32
C ILE A 68 4.12 0.18 -7.47
N PHE A 69 3.52 1.35 -7.65
CA PHE A 69 2.10 1.56 -7.89
C PHE A 69 1.93 2.08 -9.32
N SER A 70 1.22 1.32 -10.14
CA SER A 70 1.01 1.57 -11.57
C SER A 70 -0.48 1.47 -11.93
N THR A 71 -0.83 1.42 -13.21
CA THR A 71 -2.22 1.25 -13.67
C THR A 71 -2.93 0.01 -13.13
N SER A 72 -2.22 -1.07 -12.79
CA SER A 72 -2.81 -2.25 -12.15
C SER A 72 -3.01 -2.09 -10.64
N CYS A 73 -2.53 -0.98 -10.08
CA CYS A 73 -2.52 -0.70 -8.66
C CYS A 73 -2.57 0.80 -8.38
N ILE A 74 -3.79 1.31 -8.41
CA ILE A 74 -4.01 2.74 -8.48
C ILE A 74 -3.95 3.35 -7.09
N LEU A 75 -3.15 4.40 -6.92
CA LEU A 75 -3.25 5.29 -5.77
C LEU A 75 -4.15 6.48 -6.13
N MET A 76 -4.78 7.09 -5.13
CA MET A 76 -5.54 8.32 -5.31
C MET A 76 -5.41 9.24 -4.08
N LYS A 77 -5.48 10.54 -4.34
CA LYS A 77 -5.80 11.53 -3.31
C LYS A 77 -7.32 11.63 -3.21
N THR A 78 -7.88 11.34 -2.03
CA THR A 78 -9.33 11.29 -1.82
C THR A 78 -9.75 12.27 -0.72
N GLN A 79 -11.04 12.48 -0.52
CA GLN A 79 -11.53 13.32 0.59
C GLN A 79 -11.20 12.72 1.97
N GLN A 80 -10.91 11.42 2.04
CA GLN A 80 -10.54 10.72 3.28
C GLN A 80 -9.03 10.79 3.58
N THR A 81 -8.21 11.12 2.58
CA THR A 81 -6.77 11.33 2.76
C THR A 81 -6.50 12.66 3.47
N LYS A 82 -5.60 12.64 4.44
CA LYS A 82 -5.03 13.84 5.06
C LYS A 82 -3.83 14.34 4.25
N ASP A 83 -3.20 15.42 4.70
CA ASP A 83 -1.98 15.94 4.06
C ASP A 83 -0.93 14.85 3.88
N ASN A 84 -0.28 14.81 2.72
CA ASN A 84 0.75 13.84 2.37
C ASN A 84 0.32 12.38 2.52
N GLU A 85 -0.97 12.11 2.30
CA GLU A 85 -1.51 10.76 2.21
C GLU A 85 -2.01 10.47 0.78
N LEU A 86 -1.79 9.23 0.35
CA LEU A 86 -2.40 8.63 -0.83
C LEU A 86 -3.09 7.34 -0.42
N MET A 87 -4.32 7.15 -0.86
CA MET A 87 -5.08 5.94 -0.60
C MET A 87 -4.88 4.96 -1.74
N LEU A 88 -4.62 3.70 -1.41
CA LEU A 88 -4.66 2.62 -2.38
C LEU A 88 -6.11 2.30 -2.74
N VAL A 89 -6.42 2.40 -4.02
CA VAL A 89 -7.70 1.96 -4.57
C VAL A 89 -7.67 0.45 -4.61
N THR A 90 -8.61 -0.13 -3.87
CA THR A 90 -8.80 -1.56 -3.79
C THR A 90 -10.28 -1.84 -3.99
N ASN A 91 -10.63 -3.06 -4.34
CA ASN A 91 -12.03 -3.49 -4.35
C ASN A 91 -12.59 -3.66 -2.91
N PHE A 92 -11.96 -3.07 -1.89
CA PHE A 92 -12.27 -3.29 -0.47
C PHE A 92 -13.34 -2.34 0.11
N ASP A 93 -14.01 -1.54 -0.73
CA ASP A 93 -15.32 -0.97 -0.36
C ASP A 93 -16.42 -2.06 -0.23
N THR A 94 -16.04 -3.32 -0.45
CA THR A 94 -16.88 -4.47 -0.16
C THR A 94 -16.99 -4.66 1.36
N LYS A 95 -18.20 -4.44 1.88
CA LYS A 95 -18.56 -4.85 3.23
C LYS A 95 -18.29 -6.34 3.41
N VAL A 96 -17.70 -6.72 4.53
CA VAL A 96 -17.42 -8.10 4.90
C VAL A 96 -18.25 -8.51 6.10
N MET A 97 -18.73 -9.75 6.09
CA MET A 97 -19.42 -10.35 7.22
C MET A 97 -18.41 -11.06 8.12
N ILE A 98 -18.29 -10.61 9.36
CA ILE A 98 -17.43 -11.21 10.38
C ILE A 98 -18.30 -11.56 11.58
N ASN A 99 -18.42 -12.84 11.88
CA ASN A 99 -19.22 -13.35 13.01
C ASN A 99 -20.67 -12.82 13.04
N GLY A 100 -21.28 -12.66 11.86
CA GLY A 100 -22.64 -12.14 11.71
C GLY A 100 -22.78 -10.62 11.74
N VAL A 101 -21.67 -9.88 11.91
CA VAL A 101 -21.64 -8.41 11.88
C VAL A 101 -21.05 -7.94 10.56
N GLU A 102 -21.76 -7.02 9.91
CA GLU A 102 -21.29 -6.35 8.69
C GLU A 102 -20.28 -5.25 9.05
N THR A 103 -19.08 -5.27 8.45
CA THR A 103 -18.03 -4.28 8.69
C THR A 103 -17.22 -4.02 7.43
N ASN A 104 -16.39 -2.98 7.43
CA ASN A 104 -15.54 -2.62 6.29
C ASN A 104 -14.09 -3.05 6.57
N LEU A 105 -13.42 -3.54 5.52
CA LEU A 105 -11.97 -3.68 5.56
C LEU A 105 -11.29 -2.31 5.70
N PRO A 106 -10.09 -2.25 6.29
CA PRO A 106 -9.42 -0.98 6.47
C PRO A 106 -8.88 -0.42 5.16
N TYR A 107 -8.92 0.90 5.05
CA TYR A 107 -8.23 1.61 3.97
C TYR A 107 -6.73 1.41 4.10
N ILE A 108 -6.06 1.20 2.96
CA ILE A 108 -4.59 1.16 2.90
C ILE A 108 -4.12 2.53 2.45
N ILE A 109 -3.37 3.23 3.31
CA ILE A 109 -2.94 4.61 3.08
C ILE A 109 -1.42 4.66 3.12
N LEU A 110 -0.81 5.24 2.08
CA LEU A 110 0.59 5.62 2.07
C LEU A 110 0.71 7.00 2.69
N LYS A 111 1.51 7.11 3.75
CA LYS A 111 1.85 8.39 4.39
C LYS A 111 3.31 8.70 4.13
N PHE A 112 3.57 9.82 3.47
CA PHE A 112 4.93 10.31 3.24
C PHE A 112 5.21 11.61 3.99
N TYR A 113 6.49 11.92 4.11
CA TYR A 113 7.00 13.02 4.91
C TYR A 113 7.93 13.88 4.09
N THR A 114 7.96 15.16 4.43
CA THR A 114 8.82 16.16 3.80
C THR A 114 9.43 17.03 4.90
N HIS A 115 10.38 17.88 4.55
CA HIS A 115 10.95 18.82 5.52
C HIS A 115 9.90 19.72 6.19
N GLU A 116 8.87 20.12 5.43
CA GLU A 116 7.77 20.98 5.91
C GLU A 116 6.77 20.24 6.82
N ASN A 117 6.60 18.93 6.65
CA ASN A 117 5.60 18.11 7.34
C ASN A 117 6.24 16.83 7.90
N HIS A 118 7.27 17.01 8.73
CA HIS A 118 7.96 15.92 9.38
C HIS A 118 7.32 15.60 10.74
N ILE A 119 7.48 14.36 11.17
CA ILE A 119 7.10 13.93 12.52
C ILE A 119 8.31 13.36 13.24
N VAL A 120 8.25 13.39 14.57
CA VAL A 120 9.24 12.75 15.42
C VAL A 120 9.27 11.23 15.13
N GLY A 121 10.48 10.70 14.93
CA GLY A 121 10.70 9.28 14.65
C GLY A 121 10.89 8.92 13.18
N ILE A 122 10.78 9.87 12.25
CA ILE A 122 11.16 9.71 10.84
C ILE A 122 12.48 10.44 10.57
N ASP A 123 13.46 9.76 9.97
CA ASP A 123 14.77 10.34 9.67
C ASP A 123 14.69 11.29 8.46
N LYS A 124 15.55 12.31 8.42
CA LYS A 124 15.60 13.28 7.32
C LYS A 124 15.91 12.63 5.97
N LYS A 125 16.72 11.57 5.97
CA LYS A 125 17.03 10.80 4.75
C LYS A 125 15.79 10.13 4.12
N ASP A 126 14.76 9.90 4.94
CA ASP A 126 13.53 9.21 4.58
C ASP A 126 12.44 10.18 4.10
N TYR A 127 12.75 11.48 4.02
CA TYR A 127 11.83 12.46 3.45
C TYR A 127 11.78 12.35 1.93
N SER A 128 10.56 12.52 1.40
CA SER A 128 10.35 12.83 -0.01
C SER A 128 10.87 14.22 -0.35
N SER A 129 11.27 14.39 -1.61
CA SER A 129 11.83 15.64 -2.08
C SER A 129 10.80 16.76 -2.18
N LYS A 130 11.27 18.01 -2.30
CA LYS A 130 10.41 19.19 -2.46
C LYS A 130 9.62 19.12 -3.77
N GLU A 131 10.21 18.54 -4.81
CA GLU A 131 9.57 18.34 -6.11
C GLU A 131 8.35 17.42 -5.98
N ILE A 132 8.48 16.30 -5.26
CA ILE A 132 7.36 15.38 -4.96
C ILE A 132 6.26 16.10 -4.17
N GLN A 133 6.63 16.92 -3.18
CA GLN A 133 5.66 17.72 -2.42
C GLN A 133 4.86 18.66 -3.32
N ASN A 134 5.53 19.31 -4.27
CA ASN A 134 4.90 20.23 -5.21
C ASN A 134 3.96 19.48 -6.17
N ILE A 135 4.39 18.32 -6.69
CA ILE A 135 3.52 17.45 -7.51
C ILE A 135 2.28 17.04 -6.71
N TYR A 136 2.47 16.55 -5.48
CA TYR A 136 1.38 16.12 -4.60
C TYR A 136 0.34 17.23 -4.33
N LYS A 137 0.81 18.46 -4.07
CA LYS A 137 -0.08 19.61 -3.81
C LYS A 137 -0.99 19.91 -5.01
N ASN A 138 -0.51 19.65 -6.23
CA ASN A 138 -1.23 19.88 -7.48
C ASN A 138 -2.05 18.67 -7.98
N LEU A 139 -2.00 17.52 -7.30
CA LEU A 139 -2.82 16.37 -7.67
C LEU A 139 -4.31 16.71 -7.55
N LEU A 140 -5.05 16.38 -8.60
CA LEU A 140 -6.50 16.38 -8.57
C LEU A 140 -7.03 15.24 -7.69
N TYR A 141 -8.15 15.50 -7.01
CA TYR A 141 -8.83 14.48 -6.20
C TYR A 141 -9.45 13.40 -7.08
N ASN A 142 -9.46 12.16 -6.57
CA ASN A 142 -10.08 10.98 -7.18
C ASN A 142 -9.57 10.65 -8.59
N MET A 143 -8.39 11.17 -8.95
CA MET A 143 -7.71 10.86 -10.21
C MET A 143 -6.58 9.85 -9.95
N PRO A 144 -6.38 8.84 -10.83
CA PRO A 144 -5.36 7.82 -10.66
C PRO A 144 -3.94 8.39 -10.57
N VAL A 145 -3.14 7.82 -9.68
CA VAL A 145 -1.76 8.20 -9.43
C VAL A 145 -0.87 6.97 -9.48
N GLU A 146 0.19 7.06 -10.27
CA GLU A 146 1.33 6.16 -10.19
C GLU A 146 2.36 6.69 -9.20
N ALA A 147 2.99 5.78 -8.48
CA ALA A 147 4.08 6.13 -7.58
C ALA A 147 5.11 5.01 -7.47
N GLU A 148 6.35 5.41 -7.21
CA GLU A 148 7.34 4.52 -6.64
C GLU A 148 7.64 5.00 -5.24
N VAL A 149 7.60 4.06 -4.28
CA VAL A 149 7.82 4.38 -2.88
C VAL A 149 8.80 3.38 -2.26
N ILE A 150 9.39 3.80 -1.15
CA ILE A 150 10.22 2.97 -0.28
C ILE A 150 9.54 3.00 1.08
N ALA A 151 9.22 1.85 1.66
CA ALA A 151 8.73 1.78 3.03
C ALA A 151 9.84 2.23 4.01
N ILE A 152 9.50 3.06 5.00
CA ILE A 152 10.50 3.66 5.90
C ILE A 152 10.19 3.34 7.36
N PRO A 153 11.21 3.26 8.22
CA PRO A 153 10.99 2.99 9.63
C PRO A 153 10.45 4.24 10.36
N HIS A 154 9.53 4.02 11.29
CA HIS A 154 9.09 4.96 12.31
C HIS A 154 9.53 4.46 13.68
N LYS A 155 10.46 5.19 14.31
CA LYS A 155 11.16 4.75 15.54
C LYS A 155 10.25 4.51 16.75
N TYR A 156 9.03 5.04 16.73
CA TYR A 156 8.09 4.97 17.84
C TYR A 156 6.87 4.08 17.55
N SER A 157 6.91 3.31 16.45
CA SER A 157 5.88 2.32 16.17
C SER A 157 6.32 0.93 16.65
N ASP A 158 5.37 0.17 17.19
CA ASP A 158 5.52 -1.27 17.47
C ASP A 158 5.85 -2.06 16.18
N PHE A 159 5.47 -1.52 15.02
CA PHE A 159 5.68 -2.12 13.71
C PHE A 159 6.41 -1.13 12.81
N ALA A 160 7.64 -1.49 12.40
CA ALA A 160 8.62 -0.54 11.88
C ALA A 160 8.09 0.43 10.82
N SER A 161 7.31 -0.03 9.84
CA SER A 161 6.82 0.83 8.75
C SER A 161 5.30 1.05 8.76
N LEU A 162 4.60 0.60 9.81
CA LEU A 162 3.15 0.46 9.80
C LEU A 162 2.51 1.01 11.08
N ILE A 163 1.31 1.55 10.95
CA ILE A 163 0.40 1.78 12.08
C ILE A 163 -1.04 1.54 11.65
N TYR A 164 -1.82 0.95 12.53
CA TYR A 164 -3.27 0.84 12.35
C TYR A 164 -3.98 1.88 13.22
N LEU A 165 -4.91 2.62 12.62
CA LEU A 165 -5.73 3.64 13.28
C LEU A 165 -7.21 3.19 13.29
N PRO A 166 -7.70 2.59 14.39
CA PRO A 166 -9.05 2.04 14.48
C PRO A 166 -10.16 3.07 14.23
N GLU A 167 -9.95 4.33 14.64
CA GLU A 167 -10.93 5.41 14.48
C GLU A 167 -11.15 5.77 13.00
N ARG A 168 -10.09 5.67 12.20
CA ARG A 168 -10.12 5.90 10.75
C ARG A 168 -10.38 4.64 9.93
N ASN A 169 -10.38 3.48 10.58
CA ASN A 169 -10.27 2.18 9.92
C ASN A 169 -9.17 2.16 8.86
N ALA A 170 -7.97 2.62 9.22
CA ALA A 170 -6.90 2.83 8.24
C ALA A 170 -5.61 2.14 8.66
N LEU A 171 -5.06 1.33 7.77
CA LEU A 171 -3.69 0.86 7.83
C LEU A 171 -2.80 1.89 7.12
N ILE A 172 -1.97 2.57 7.88
CA ILE A 172 -1.01 3.53 7.36
C ILE A 172 0.33 2.83 7.13
N ILE A 173 0.89 3.00 5.94
CA ILE A 173 2.23 2.59 5.57
C ILE A 173 3.08 3.86 5.50
N HIS A 174 4.10 3.94 6.35
CA HIS A 174 5.08 5.02 6.30
C HIS A 174 6.01 4.80 5.12
N CYS A 175 6.13 5.79 4.24
CA CYS A 175 6.95 5.67 3.06
C CYS A 175 7.65 6.96 2.63
N LYS A 176 8.74 6.81 1.89
CA LYS A 176 9.34 7.83 1.04
C LYS A 176 8.87 7.62 -0.39
N ILE A 177 8.22 8.61 -0.98
CA ILE A 177 7.93 8.62 -2.42
C ILE A 177 9.16 9.07 -3.19
N THR A 178 9.58 8.28 -4.19
CA THR A 178 10.71 8.54 -5.09
C THR A 178 10.29 8.91 -6.50
N ARG A 179 9.08 8.49 -6.94
CA ARG A 179 8.45 8.92 -8.20
C ARG A 179 6.96 9.12 -7.94
N LEU A 180 6.37 10.16 -8.52
CA LEU A 180 4.95 10.45 -8.41
C LEU A 180 4.44 11.07 -9.71
N GLN A 181 3.34 10.53 -10.24
CA GLN A 181 2.73 11.03 -11.46
C GLN A 181 1.22 10.80 -11.45
N GLN A 182 0.45 11.81 -11.79
CA GLN A 182 -0.98 11.65 -12.06
C GLN A 182 -1.19 11.15 -13.47
N ILE A 183 -2.05 10.15 -13.64
CA ILE A 183 -2.46 9.66 -14.96
C ILE A 183 -3.61 10.57 -15.43
N GLN A 184 -3.45 11.13 -16.63
CA GLN A 184 -4.46 11.94 -17.29
C GLN A 184 -5.30 11.08 -18.23
#